data_AF-A0A0E0ACX9-F1
#
_entry.id   AF-A0A0E0ACX9-F1
#
_cell.length_a   1.000
_cell.length_b   1.000
_cell.length_c   1.000
_cell.angle_alpha   90.00
_cell.angle_beta   90.00
_cell.angle_gamma   90.00
#
_symmetry.space_group_name_H-M   'P 1'
#
loop_
_entity.id
_entity.type
_entity.pdbx_description
1 polymer ?
#
loop_
_entity_poly.entity_id
_entity_poly.type
_entity_poly.pdbx_seq_one_letter_code
_entity_poly.pdbx_strand_id
1 'polypeptide(L)'
;MDTPEESPETEYIDRISIPSALVNRAFGESLKKMSSPSPSSEAAVEVVVKLDWRESMPHPDERVEYELWTNSNDECGARCDEQMEFVRGFRGHAQIMERGGYALFTPHYITWYCAPDPEQDFGEGYEGKDVVVENLRQLCVHRVANETGRPWAWWDYVMDYKIRCSMKEKKYSKGCAEDVVKALGENEIHGLSLDKVLECMGDPEADTDNAVLAKEQEDQIGRGSRGDVTILPTLVINNVQYRGKLERTAVLKAVCAGFKEGTEPRVCLSNDIETNECLHRNGGCWRDEKTNVTACKDTFRGRVCECPVVNGVQYEGDGCWARQVYGGQRRLLDTALTGCRCPPGFQGDGHKCEANSMSRFGWFITILVVSCVAGVGIAGYVFYKYRLRSYMDSEIMAIMSQYMPLDSQNNENQPLRQHDSEA
;
A
#
# COMPACT_ATOMS: atom_id res chain seq x y z
N MET A 1 16.58 2.76 -5.80
CA MET A 1 15.98 1.56 -5.17
C MET A 1 16.61 0.37 -5.84
N ASP A 2 17.23 -0.50 -5.06
CA ASP A 2 17.76 -1.76 -5.55
C ASP A 2 16.56 -2.69 -5.80
N THR A 3 16.26 -2.94 -7.07
CA THR A 3 15.36 -4.02 -7.48
C THR A 3 15.92 -5.34 -6.93
N PRO A 4 15.11 -6.20 -6.30
CA PRO A 4 15.57 -7.53 -5.93
C PRO A 4 16.11 -8.23 -7.17
N GLU A 5 17.31 -8.79 -7.11
CA GLU A 5 17.85 -9.63 -8.19
C GLU A 5 16.85 -10.77 -8.48
N GLU A 6 16.40 -10.88 -9.72
CA GLU A 6 15.54 -11.96 -10.18
C GLU A 6 16.27 -13.30 -9.98
N SER A 7 15.69 -14.18 -9.16
CA SER A 7 16.22 -15.53 -8.99
C SER A 7 15.93 -16.38 -10.25
N PRO A 8 16.83 -17.29 -10.65
CA PRO A 8 16.68 -18.07 -11.88
C PRO A 8 15.59 -19.17 -11.86
N GLU A 9 14.73 -19.23 -10.83
CA GLU A 9 13.68 -20.24 -10.65
C GLU A 9 12.26 -19.71 -10.92
N THR A 10 12.11 -18.57 -11.59
CA THR A 10 10.84 -17.84 -11.74
C THR A 10 10.02 -18.20 -12.99
N GLU A 11 10.41 -19.22 -13.79
CA GLU A 11 9.72 -19.59 -15.06
C GLU A 11 8.22 -19.94 -14.86
N TYR A 12 7.82 -20.33 -13.65
CA TYR A 12 6.41 -20.62 -13.33
C TYR A 12 5.59 -19.37 -12.96
N ILE A 13 6.22 -18.26 -12.59
CA ILE A 13 5.54 -17.03 -12.16
C ILE A 13 4.71 -16.45 -13.31
N ASP A 14 5.25 -16.48 -14.52
CA ASP A 14 4.57 -15.99 -15.73
C ASP A 14 3.30 -16.76 -16.08
N ARG A 15 3.12 -17.97 -15.51
CA ARG A 15 1.93 -18.81 -15.73
C ARG A 15 0.87 -18.65 -14.65
N ILE A 16 1.12 -17.86 -13.61
CA ILE A 16 0.15 -17.65 -12.53
C ILE A 16 -0.79 -16.50 -12.92
N SER A 17 -1.97 -16.86 -13.42
CA SER A 17 -3.02 -15.91 -13.86
C SER A 17 -4.00 -15.49 -12.76
N ILE A 18 -3.86 -16.05 -11.55
CA ILE A 18 -4.73 -15.77 -10.39
C ILE A 18 -3.89 -15.01 -9.37
N PRO A 19 -4.42 -13.96 -8.70
CA PRO A 19 -3.71 -13.29 -7.61
C PRO A 19 -3.24 -14.32 -6.58
N SER A 20 -1.93 -14.50 -6.49
CA SER A 20 -1.29 -15.50 -5.63
C SER A 20 -0.17 -14.85 -4.84
N ALA A 21 0.03 -15.33 -3.62
CA ALA A 21 1.15 -14.94 -2.77
C ALA A 21 1.94 -16.20 -2.44
N LEU A 22 3.25 -16.16 -2.72
CA LEU A 22 4.15 -17.22 -2.32
C LEU A 22 4.56 -16.99 -0.87
N VAL A 23 4.45 -18.04 -0.06
CA VAL A 23 4.94 -18.04 1.31
C VAL A 23 5.99 -19.11 1.49
N ASN A 24 6.96 -18.87 2.36
CA ASN A 24 7.94 -19.89 2.68
C ASN A 24 7.28 -21.05 3.45
N ARG A 25 7.89 -22.24 3.36
CA ARG A 25 7.37 -23.46 3.99
C ARG A 25 7.19 -23.29 5.50
N ALA A 26 8.12 -22.62 6.18
CA ALA A 26 8.07 -22.43 7.63
C ALA A 26 6.82 -21.63 8.07
N PHE A 27 6.49 -20.57 7.34
CA PHE A 27 5.28 -19.78 7.57
C PHE A 27 4.02 -20.60 7.27
N GLY A 28 4.00 -21.32 6.14
CA GLY A 28 2.89 -22.21 5.80
C GLY A 28 2.61 -23.28 6.86
N GLU A 29 3.64 -23.92 7.41
CA GLU A 29 3.50 -24.89 8.51
C GLU A 29 3.03 -24.22 9.82
N SER A 30 3.43 -22.98 10.07
CA SER A 30 2.95 -22.21 11.22
C SER A 30 1.46 -21.91 11.11
N LEU A 31 0.97 -21.52 9.93
CA LEU A 31 -0.46 -21.31 9.67
C LEU A 31 -1.25 -22.60 9.91
N LYS A 32 -0.80 -23.74 9.36
CA LYS A 32 -1.45 -25.04 9.57
C LYS A 32 -1.54 -25.40 11.05
N LYS A 33 -0.46 -25.17 11.81
CA LYS A 33 -0.44 -25.44 13.25
C LYS A 33 -1.43 -24.58 14.02
N MET A 34 -1.56 -23.31 13.66
CA MET A 34 -2.49 -22.37 14.30
C MET A 34 -3.96 -22.67 13.97
N SER A 35 -4.25 -23.14 12.76
CA SER A 35 -5.61 -23.52 12.35
C SER A 35 -6.03 -24.93 12.82
N SER A 36 -5.09 -25.72 13.34
CA SER A 36 -5.36 -27.08 13.82
C SER A 36 -6.00 -27.05 15.22
N PRO A 37 -6.93 -27.98 15.53
CA PRO A 37 -7.51 -28.09 16.88
C PRO A 37 -6.40 -28.28 17.93
N SER A 38 -6.45 -27.48 18.99
CA SER A 38 -5.56 -27.64 20.15
C SER A 38 -6.12 -28.74 21.07
N PRO A 39 -5.28 -29.51 21.78
CA PRO A 39 -5.74 -30.45 22.82
C PRO A 39 -6.57 -29.79 23.93
N SER A 40 -6.62 -28.45 24.00
CA SER A 40 -7.41 -27.67 24.96
C SER A 40 -8.72 -27.09 24.40
N SER A 41 -9.00 -27.18 23.08
CA SER A 41 -10.26 -26.71 22.49
C SER A 41 -10.55 -27.40 21.14
N GLU A 42 -11.72 -28.02 21.02
CA GLU A 42 -12.16 -28.73 19.81
C GLU A 42 -12.53 -27.81 18.63
N ALA A 43 -12.65 -26.50 18.85
CA ALA A 43 -12.93 -25.54 17.79
C ALA A 43 -11.66 -25.20 17.01
N ALA A 44 -11.71 -25.29 15.67
CA ALA A 44 -10.70 -24.73 14.80
C ALA A 44 -10.58 -23.21 15.06
N VAL A 45 -9.37 -22.73 15.34
CA VAL A 45 -9.12 -21.31 15.55
C VAL A 45 -9.15 -20.62 14.18
N GLU A 46 -9.96 -19.58 14.05
CA GLU A 46 -9.96 -18.73 12.87
C GLU A 46 -8.62 -18.00 12.77
N VAL A 47 -7.86 -18.24 11.69
CA VAL A 47 -6.58 -17.60 11.44
C VAL A 47 -6.76 -16.51 10.39
N VAL A 48 -6.59 -15.25 10.80
CA VAL A 48 -6.65 -14.10 9.90
C VAL A 48 -5.25 -13.79 9.37
N VAL A 49 -5.07 -13.89 8.05
CA VAL A 49 -3.83 -13.50 7.37
C VAL A 49 -4.02 -12.11 6.78
N LYS A 50 -3.14 -11.17 7.12
CA LYS A 50 -3.16 -9.80 6.60
C LYS A 50 -1.92 -9.56 5.74
N LEU A 51 -2.15 -9.16 4.49
CA LEU A 51 -1.11 -8.61 3.63
C LEU A 51 -0.82 -7.17 4.07
N ASP A 52 0.45 -6.89 4.36
CA ASP A 52 0.90 -5.57 4.79
C ASP A 52 1.51 -4.81 3.61
N TRP A 53 0.94 -3.65 3.30
CA TRP A 53 1.36 -2.80 2.18
C TRP A 53 2.44 -1.79 2.58
N ARG A 54 2.84 -1.74 3.86
CA ARG A 54 3.76 -0.74 4.42
C ARG A 54 5.06 -0.56 3.63
N GLU A 55 5.65 -1.66 3.19
CA GLU A 55 6.92 -1.66 2.44
C GLU A 55 6.74 -1.69 0.92
N SER A 56 5.51 -1.90 0.45
CA SER A 56 5.22 -2.13 -0.97
C SER A 56 4.67 -0.90 -1.68
N MET A 57 4.16 0.10 -0.96
CA MET A 57 3.66 1.32 -1.57
C MET A 57 4.79 2.27 -1.96
N PRO A 58 4.85 2.72 -3.23
CA PRO A 58 5.74 3.79 -3.62
C PRO A 58 5.46 5.06 -2.82
N HIS A 59 6.52 5.78 -2.48
CA HIS A 59 6.49 7.06 -1.77
C HIS A 59 7.55 7.98 -2.39
N PRO A 60 7.30 8.49 -3.61
CA PRO A 60 8.31 9.24 -4.38
C PRO A 60 8.69 10.56 -3.69
N ASP A 61 7.76 11.16 -2.96
CA ASP A 61 7.94 12.40 -2.21
C ASP A 61 7.18 12.37 -0.87
N GLU A 62 6.97 13.55 -0.26
CA GLU A 62 6.35 13.72 1.05
C GLU A 62 4.81 13.82 0.99
N ARG A 63 4.23 13.75 -0.20
CA ARG A 63 2.80 13.81 -0.46
C ARG A 63 2.32 12.48 -1.05
N VAL A 64 1.05 12.19 -0.87
CA VAL A 64 0.41 11.01 -1.46
C VAL A 64 -0.66 11.45 -2.45
N GLU A 65 -0.51 11.02 -3.69
CA GLU A 65 -1.55 11.10 -4.71
C GLU A 65 -2.40 9.83 -4.65
N TYR A 66 -3.71 9.98 -4.52
CA TYR A 66 -4.62 8.85 -4.60
C TYR A 66 -5.87 9.15 -5.41
N GLU A 67 -6.36 8.13 -6.07
CA GLU A 67 -7.48 8.19 -7.00
C GLU A 67 -8.54 7.19 -6.60
N LEU A 68 -9.81 7.55 -6.78
CA LEU A 68 -10.93 6.61 -6.66
C LEU A 68 -11.66 6.51 -8.00
N TRP A 69 -11.47 5.40 -8.67
CA TRP A 69 -12.21 5.01 -9.86
C TRP A 69 -13.53 4.39 -9.44
N THR A 70 -14.64 4.98 -9.89
CA THR A 70 -15.97 4.62 -9.39
C THR A 70 -17.11 4.91 -10.37
N ASN A 71 -18.34 4.68 -9.94
CA ASN A 71 -19.56 5.02 -10.66
C ASN A 71 -20.59 5.66 -9.71
N SER A 72 -21.45 6.54 -10.25
CA SER A 72 -22.57 7.16 -9.56
C SER A 72 -23.80 6.26 -9.42
N ASN A 73 -23.87 5.15 -10.17
CA ASN A 73 -24.92 4.14 -10.00
C ASN A 73 -25.01 3.65 -8.53
N ASP A 74 -26.21 3.61 -7.97
CA ASP A 74 -26.50 3.10 -6.62
C ASP A 74 -27.38 1.83 -6.60
N GLU A 75 -27.71 1.28 -7.77
CA GLU A 75 -28.42 0.00 -7.95
C GLU A 75 -27.49 -1.12 -8.47
N CYS A 76 -26.53 -1.53 -7.63
CA CYS A 76 -25.66 -2.67 -7.92
C CYS A 76 -25.49 -3.64 -6.73
N GLY A 77 -26.47 -3.64 -5.82
CA GLY A 77 -26.49 -4.49 -4.63
C GLY A 77 -25.32 -4.22 -3.68
N ALA A 78 -24.79 -5.28 -3.07
CA ALA A 78 -23.77 -5.19 -2.03
C ALA A 78 -22.52 -4.38 -2.44
N ARG A 79 -22.14 -4.38 -3.72
CA ARG A 79 -20.99 -3.59 -4.20
C ARG A 79 -21.22 -2.07 -4.08
N CYS A 80 -22.43 -1.61 -4.39
CA CYS A 80 -22.80 -0.21 -4.28
C CYS A 80 -22.91 0.21 -2.81
N ASP A 81 -23.40 -0.70 -1.96
CA ASP A 81 -23.50 -0.50 -0.52
C ASP A 81 -22.09 -0.41 0.12
N GLU A 82 -21.17 -1.33 -0.22
CA GLU A 82 -19.76 -1.28 0.22
C GLU A 82 -19.07 0.02 -0.19
N GLN A 83 -19.25 0.45 -1.44
CA GLN A 83 -18.72 1.73 -1.93
C GLN A 83 -19.32 2.91 -1.15
N MET A 84 -20.63 2.90 -0.89
CA MET A 84 -21.28 3.97 -0.13
C MET A 84 -20.76 4.02 1.32
N GLU A 85 -20.64 2.87 1.98
CA GLU A 85 -20.07 2.77 3.33
C GLU A 85 -18.64 3.28 3.37
N PHE A 86 -17.83 2.95 2.36
CA PHE A 86 -16.48 3.47 2.23
C PHE A 86 -16.46 5.00 2.12
N VAL A 87 -17.17 5.57 1.15
CA VAL A 87 -17.18 7.03 0.92
C VAL A 87 -17.65 7.73 2.20
N ARG A 88 -18.68 7.20 2.87
CA ARG A 88 -19.18 7.72 4.14
C ARG A 88 -18.13 7.66 5.26
N GLY A 89 -17.47 6.52 5.41
CA GLY A 89 -16.49 6.29 6.49
C GLY A 89 -15.16 7.03 6.25
N PHE A 90 -14.75 7.18 5.00
CA PHE A 90 -13.47 7.75 4.62
C PHE A 90 -13.49 9.26 4.44
N ARG A 91 -14.65 9.86 4.12
CA ARG A 91 -14.85 11.32 3.93
C ARG A 91 -14.10 12.19 4.95
N GLY A 92 -14.21 11.89 6.24
CA GLY A 92 -13.55 12.68 7.29
C GLY A 92 -12.02 12.62 7.22
N HIS A 93 -11.45 11.45 6.92
CA HIS A 93 -10.01 11.27 6.77
C HIS A 93 -9.50 11.98 5.51
N ALA A 94 -10.21 11.83 4.39
CA ALA A 94 -9.90 12.52 3.14
C ALA A 94 -9.90 14.05 3.34
N GLN A 95 -10.95 14.60 3.97
CA GLN A 95 -11.04 16.02 4.28
C GLN A 95 -9.87 16.53 5.15
N ILE A 96 -9.45 15.77 6.17
CA ILE A 96 -8.31 16.14 7.01
C ILE A 96 -7.02 16.17 6.18
N MET A 97 -6.81 15.16 5.34
CA MET A 97 -5.60 15.05 4.53
C MET A 97 -5.52 16.14 3.46
N GLU A 98 -6.61 16.37 2.72
CA GLU A 98 -6.68 17.37 1.65
C GLU A 98 -6.58 18.81 2.21
N ARG A 99 -7.31 19.12 3.29
CA ARG A 99 -7.23 20.46 3.94
C ARG A 99 -5.86 20.73 4.55
N GLY A 100 -5.17 19.68 5.00
CA GLY A 100 -3.81 19.77 5.51
C GLY A 100 -2.74 19.84 4.43
N GLY A 101 -3.11 19.66 3.15
CA GLY A 101 -2.16 19.60 2.03
C GLY A 101 -1.28 18.35 2.02
N TYR A 102 -1.64 17.32 2.79
CA TYR A 102 -0.85 16.08 2.93
C TYR A 102 -1.07 15.11 1.77
N ALA A 103 -2.24 15.15 1.14
CA ALA A 103 -2.57 14.25 0.04
C ALA A 103 -3.38 14.97 -1.05
N LEU A 104 -3.23 14.49 -2.29
CA LEU A 104 -3.97 14.95 -3.45
C LEU A 104 -4.95 13.86 -3.88
N PHE A 105 -6.24 14.17 -3.83
CA PHE A 105 -7.29 13.26 -4.25
C PHE A 105 -7.87 13.65 -5.61
N THR A 106 -8.04 12.66 -6.50
CA THR A 106 -8.76 12.83 -7.77
C THR A 106 -9.81 11.71 -7.94
N PRO A 107 -11.10 12.04 -8.06
CA PRO A 107 -12.11 11.05 -8.41
C PRO A 107 -12.10 10.79 -9.91
N HIS A 108 -12.31 9.54 -10.30
CA HIS A 108 -12.40 9.13 -11.68
C HIS A 108 -13.64 8.26 -11.91
N TYR A 109 -14.17 8.33 -13.12
CA TYR A 109 -15.39 7.61 -13.49
C TYR A 109 -15.21 6.94 -14.84
N ILE A 110 -15.72 5.70 -14.95
CA ILE A 110 -15.80 5.05 -16.25
C ILE A 110 -16.85 5.76 -17.10
N THR A 111 -16.49 6.05 -18.35
CA THR A 111 -17.33 6.80 -19.29
C THR A 111 -18.28 5.93 -20.10
N TRP A 112 -18.22 4.62 -19.93
CA TRP A 112 -19.18 3.68 -20.51
C TRP A 112 -20.04 3.04 -19.42
N TYR A 113 -21.34 2.89 -19.71
CA TYR A 113 -22.25 2.13 -18.88
C TYR A 113 -22.86 1.00 -19.71
N CYS A 114 -22.44 -0.23 -19.41
CA CYS A 114 -22.92 -1.44 -20.07
C CYS A 114 -23.45 -2.40 -19.00
N ALA A 115 -24.55 -2.04 -18.34
CA ALA A 115 -25.32 -2.98 -17.52
C ALA A 115 -26.54 -3.44 -18.32
N PRO A 116 -26.89 -4.74 -18.31
CA PRO A 116 -28.18 -5.19 -18.79
C PRO A 116 -29.27 -4.47 -18.00
N ASP A 117 -30.31 -3.98 -18.68
CA ASP A 117 -31.48 -3.43 -18.03
C ASP A 117 -32.11 -4.54 -17.15
N PRO A 118 -32.14 -4.36 -15.81
CA PRO A 118 -32.69 -5.35 -14.90
C PRO A 118 -34.20 -5.56 -15.09
N GLU A 119 -34.92 -4.55 -15.61
CA GLU A 119 -36.37 -4.60 -15.83
C GLU A 119 -36.72 -5.19 -17.22
N GLN A 120 -35.74 -5.28 -18.14
CA GLN A 120 -35.93 -5.67 -19.54
C GLN A 120 -37.01 -4.83 -20.26
N ASP A 121 -37.26 -3.61 -19.75
CA ASP A 121 -38.21 -2.65 -20.28
C ASP A 121 -37.50 -1.32 -20.48
N PHE A 122 -37.09 -1.07 -21.72
CA PHE A 122 -36.40 0.16 -22.11
C PHE A 122 -37.26 1.43 -21.97
N GLY A 123 -38.54 1.32 -21.60
CA GLY A 123 -39.45 2.45 -21.37
C GLY A 123 -39.60 2.90 -19.92
N GLU A 124 -39.12 2.11 -18.95
CA GLU A 124 -39.17 2.42 -17.51
C GLU A 124 -37.78 2.36 -16.87
N GLY A 125 -37.60 3.07 -15.75
CA GLY A 125 -36.33 3.10 -15.03
C GLY A 125 -35.33 4.16 -15.52
N TYR A 126 -34.04 3.90 -15.26
CA TYR A 126 -32.94 4.79 -15.56
C TYR A 126 -32.06 4.22 -16.67
N GLU A 127 -31.68 5.06 -17.62
CA GLU A 127 -30.83 4.66 -18.72
C GLU A 127 -29.34 4.80 -18.35
N GLY A 128 -28.48 4.06 -19.04
CA GLY A 128 -27.02 4.22 -18.89
C GLY A 128 -26.53 5.64 -19.15
N LYS A 129 -27.24 6.41 -20.00
CA LYS A 129 -26.93 7.82 -20.24
C LYS A 129 -27.08 8.67 -18.97
N ASP A 130 -28.08 8.39 -18.13
CA ASP A 130 -28.32 9.15 -16.90
C ASP A 130 -27.13 9.00 -15.96
N VAL A 131 -26.57 7.78 -15.91
CA VAL A 131 -25.36 7.44 -15.15
C VAL A 131 -24.13 8.19 -15.67
N VAL A 132 -23.94 8.22 -16.99
CA VAL A 132 -22.81 8.93 -17.60
C VAL A 132 -22.91 10.45 -17.38
N VAL A 133 -24.12 11.01 -17.49
CA VAL A 133 -24.37 12.45 -17.25
C VAL A 133 -24.12 12.82 -15.79
N GLU A 134 -24.51 11.97 -14.83
CA GLU A 134 -24.17 12.20 -13.42
C GLU A 134 -22.67 12.02 -13.15
N ASN A 135 -22.02 10.99 -13.73
CA ASN A 135 -20.56 10.83 -13.62
C ASN A 135 -19.82 12.09 -14.10
N LEU A 136 -20.22 12.63 -15.26
CA LEU A 136 -19.72 13.91 -15.78
C LEU A 136 -19.93 15.06 -14.79
N ARG A 137 -21.10 15.13 -14.15
CA ARG A 137 -21.38 16.14 -13.12
C ARG A 137 -20.46 16.02 -11.92
N GLN A 138 -20.25 14.80 -11.40
CA GLN A 138 -19.40 14.59 -10.21
C GLN A 138 -17.93 14.93 -10.52
N LEU A 139 -17.45 14.64 -11.73
CA LEU A 139 -16.14 15.08 -12.23
C LEU A 139 -16.03 16.60 -12.25
N CYS A 140 -17.04 17.28 -12.79
CA CYS A 140 -17.07 18.74 -12.86
C CYS A 140 -17.20 19.40 -11.49
N VAL A 141 -17.94 18.80 -10.56
CA VAL A 141 -17.99 19.25 -9.15
C VAL A 141 -16.59 19.22 -8.53
N HIS A 142 -15.81 18.13 -8.72
CA HIS A 142 -14.44 18.08 -8.23
C HIS A 142 -13.55 19.11 -8.91
N ARG A 143 -13.62 19.26 -10.23
CA ARG A 143 -12.80 20.24 -10.97
C ARG A 143 -13.05 21.67 -10.45
N VAL A 144 -14.30 22.08 -10.35
CA VAL A 144 -14.69 23.41 -9.84
C VAL A 144 -14.29 23.58 -8.36
N ALA A 145 -14.46 22.55 -7.55
CA ALA A 145 -14.01 22.55 -6.16
C ALA A 145 -12.47 22.68 -6.06
N ASN A 146 -11.72 22.02 -6.92
CA ASN A 146 -10.27 22.06 -6.95
C ASN A 146 -9.76 23.45 -7.38
N GLU A 147 -10.37 24.06 -8.41
CA GLU A 147 -10.04 25.43 -8.85
C GLU A 147 -10.26 26.49 -7.78
N THR A 148 -11.18 26.26 -6.85
CA THR A 148 -11.43 27.14 -5.70
C THR A 148 -10.58 26.79 -4.47
N GLY A 149 -9.65 25.83 -4.60
CA GLY A 149 -8.77 25.38 -3.52
C GLY A 149 -9.47 24.55 -2.44
N ARG A 150 -10.61 23.94 -2.77
CA ARG A 150 -11.48 23.19 -1.85
C ARG A 150 -11.89 21.81 -2.41
N PRO A 151 -10.94 21.00 -2.94
CA PRO A 151 -11.25 19.74 -3.61
C PRO A 151 -12.06 18.76 -2.75
N TRP A 152 -11.91 18.85 -1.42
CA TRP A 152 -12.63 18.04 -0.46
C TRP A 152 -14.16 18.20 -0.48
N ALA A 153 -14.68 19.27 -1.11
CA ALA A 153 -16.12 19.48 -1.28
C ALA A 153 -16.78 18.39 -2.14
N TRP A 154 -16.01 17.70 -2.98
CA TRP A 154 -16.51 16.55 -3.74
C TRP A 154 -17.04 15.45 -2.81
N TRP A 155 -16.37 15.17 -1.69
CA TRP A 155 -16.81 14.14 -0.73
C TRP A 155 -18.17 14.47 -0.11
N ASP A 156 -18.44 15.76 0.11
CA ASP A 156 -19.72 16.23 0.62
C ASP A 156 -20.80 16.09 -0.46
N TYR A 157 -20.49 16.48 -1.70
CA TYR A 157 -21.40 16.34 -2.84
C TYR A 157 -21.80 14.88 -3.08
N VAL A 158 -20.85 13.96 -3.22
CA VAL A 158 -21.18 12.56 -3.54
C VAL A 158 -21.95 11.88 -2.42
N MET A 159 -21.69 12.26 -1.17
CA MET A 159 -22.45 11.75 -0.02
C MET A 159 -23.87 12.31 0.00
N ASP A 160 -24.04 13.62 -0.13
CA ASP A 160 -25.36 14.25 -0.13
C ASP A 160 -26.18 13.81 -1.36
N TYR A 161 -25.55 13.69 -2.52
CA TYR A 161 -26.18 13.16 -3.74
C TYR A 161 -26.68 11.74 -3.53
N LYS A 162 -25.84 10.82 -3.06
CA LYS A 162 -26.25 9.43 -2.81
C LYS A 162 -27.37 9.30 -1.78
N ILE A 163 -27.45 10.22 -0.81
CA ILE A 163 -28.51 10.22 0.20
C ILE A 163 -29.81 10.82 -0.36
N ARG A 164 -29.75 11.88 -1.18
CA ARG A 164 -30.94 12.64 -1.61
C ARG A 164 -31.49 12.21 -2.97
N CYS A 165 -30.63 11.72 -3.86
CA CYS A 165 -30.91 11.48 -5.28
C CYS A 165 -30.81 10.00 -5.65
N SER A 166 -31.33 9.11 -4.80
CA SER A 166 -31.25 7.65 -5.00
C SER A 166 -32.11 7.17 -6.17
N MET A 167 -31.60 6.20 -6.95
CA MET A 167 -32.40 5.49 -7.96
C MET A 167 -33.53 4.70 -7.32
N LYS A 168 -33.29 4.08 -6.16
CA LYS A 168 -34.28 3.30 -5.39
C LYS A 168 -35.52 4.12 -5.02
N GLU A 169 -35.34 5.41 -4.77
CA GLU A 169 -36.42 6.35 -4.46
C GLU A 169 -36.97 7.09 -5.69
N LYS A 170 -36.53 6.72 -6.89
CA LYS A 170 -36.86 7.38 -8.16
C LYS A 170 -36.51 8.88 -8.17
N LYS A 171 -35.40 9.27 -7.51
CA LYS A 171 -34.93 10.66 -7.40
C LYS A 171 -33.65 10.95 -8.18
N TYR A 172 -33.11 9.95 -8.87
CA TYR A 172 -31.90 10.10 -9.68
C TYR A 172 -32.20 10.98 -10.90
N SER A 173 -31.92 12.27 -10.79
CA SER A 173 -32.36 13.27 -11.77
C SER A 173 -31.47 14.49 -11.77
N LYS A 174 -31.42 15.19 -12.91
CA LYS A 174 -30.71 16.46 -13.06
C LYS A 174 -31.11 17.47 -11.98
N GLY A 175 -32.41 17.65 -11.74
CA GLY A 175 -32.92 18.62 -10.76
C GLY A 175 -32.43 18.32 -9.34
N CYS A 176 -32.49 17.05 -8.92
CA CYS A 176 -31.98 16.66 -7.60
C CYS A 176 -30.48 16.94 -7.46
N ALA A 177 -29.68 16.61 -8.49
CA ALA A 177 -28.25 16.86 -8.49
C ALA A 177 -27.91 18.35 -8.35
N GLU A 178 -28.59 19.21 -9.11
CA GLU A 178 -28.40 20.65 -9.09
C GLU A 178 -28.75 21.26 -7.72
N ASP A 179 -29.80 20.75 -7.06
CA ASP A 179 -30.18 21.21 -5.73
C ASP A 179 -29.15 20.85 -4.65
N VAL A 180 -28.46 19.71 -4.80
CA VAL A 180 -27.31 19.36 -3.95
C VAL A 180 -26.16 20.34 -4.16
N VAL A 181 -25.82 20.67 -5.41
CA VAL A 181 -24.76 21.65 -5.72
C VAL A 181 -25.10 23.01 -5.12
N LYS A 182 -26.35 23.49 -5.28
CA LYS A 182 -26.80 24.76 -4.68
C LYS A 182 -26.70 24.75 -3.16
N ALA A 183 -27.19 23.69 -2.51
CA ALA A 183 -27.16 23.58 -1.05
C ALA A 183 -25.73 23.62 -0.49
N LEU A 184 -24.77 23.00 -1.19
CA LEU A 184 -23.35 23.08 -0.81
C LEU A 184 -22.72 24.43 -1.19
N GLY A 185 -23.18 25.07 -2.26
CA GLY A 185 -22.74 26.38 -2.72
C GLY A 185 -23.12 27.54 -1.80
N GLU A 186 -24.29 27.49 -1.18
CA GLU A 186 -24.74 28.47 -0.18
C GLU A 186 -23.88 28.48 1.09
N ASN A 187 -23.15 27.40 1.34
CA ASN A 187 -22.25 27.29 2.48
C ASN A 187 -20.85 27.80 2.13
N GLU A 188 -20.38 28.81 2.89
CA GLU A 188 -19.04 29.39 2.74
C GLU A 188 -17.89 28.37 2.87
N ILE A 189 -18.14 27.17 3.41
CA ILE A 189 -17.16 26.09 3.54
C ILE A 189 -16.80 25.44 2.19
N HIS A 190 -17.76 25.31 1.27
CA HIS A 190 -17.54 24.61 -0.01
C HIS A 190 -17.37 25.61 -1.15
N GLY A 191 -18.23 26.63 -1.25
CA GLY A 191 -18.11 27.66 -2.30
C GLY A 191 -18.28 27.10 -3.73
N LEU A 192 -19.10 26.06 -3.89
CA LEU A 192 -19.45 25.48 -5.19
C LEU A 192 -20.38 26.41 -5.96
N SER A 193 -20.14 26.57 -7.26
CA SER A 193 -20.99 27.34 -8.17
C SER A 193 -21.66 26.39 -9.16
N LEU A 194 -22.99 26.35 -9.16
CA LEU A 194 -23.73 25.55 -10.13
C LEU A 194 -23.44 25.99 -11.56
N ASP A 195 -23.38 27.29 -11.82
CA ASP A 195 -23.12 27.81 -13.17
C ASP A 195 -21.77 27.31 -13.72
N LYS A 196 -20.71 27.32 -12.89
CA LYS A 196 -19.40 26.78 -13.27
C LYS A 196 -19.41 25.27 -13.48
N VAL A 197 -20.19 24.54 -12.68
CA VAL A 197 -20.35 23.09 -12.86
C VAL A 197 -21.04 22.81 -14.20
N LEU A 198 -22.11 23.52 -14.53
CA LEU A 198 -22.81 23.39 -15.81
C LEU A 198 -21.92 23.80 -17.00
N GLU A 199 -21.12 24.87 -16.85
CA GLU A 199 -20.13 25.28 -17.85
C GLU A 199 -19.08 24.18 -18.09
N CYS A 200 -18.56 23.55 -17.03
CA CYS A 200 -17.64 22.43 -17.13
C CYS A 200 -18.27 21.22 -17.83
N MET A 201 -19.55 20.92 -17.55
CA MET A 201 -20.24 19.79 -18.17
C MET A 201 -20.47 20.01 -19.66
N GLY A 202 -20.67 21.26 -20.09
CA GLY A 202 -21.11 21.58 -21.44
C GLY A 202 -22.54 21.11 -21.70
N ASP A 203 -22.87 20.88 -22.98
CA ASP A 203 -24.13 20.26 -23.38
C ASP A 203 -23.96 18.74 -23.53
N PRO A 204 -24.51 17.91 -22.63
CA PRO A 204 -24.38 16.46 -22.71
C PRO A 204 -25.15 15.82 -23.87
N GLU A 205 -26.08 16.56 -24.49
CA GLU A 205 -26.91 16.07 -25.60
C GLU A 205 -26.35 16.48 -26.97
N ALA A 206 -25.26 17.25 -27.00
CA ALA A 206 -24.62 17.67 -28.24
C ALA A 206 -23.89 16.48 -28.90
N ASP A 207 -24.03 16.35 -30.22
CA ASP A 207 -23.31 15.37 -31.05
C ASP A 207 -21.85 15.82 -31.30
N THR A 208 -21.10 15.98 -30.22
CA THR A 208 -19.70 16.43 -30.21
C THR A 208 -18.93 15.80 -29.05
N ASP A 209 -17.62 15.64 -29.19
CA ASP A 209 -16.78 15.09 -28.13
C ASP A 209 -16.78 15.97 -26.88
N ASN A 210 -17.04 15.35 -25.72
CA ASN A 210 -16.92 16.01 -24.43
C ASN A 210 -15.50 15.86 -23.87
N ALA A 211 -14.78 16.97 -23.73
CA ALA A 211 -13.37 16.97 -23.30
C ALA A 211 -13.15 16.38 -21.89
N VAL A 212 -14.13 16.47 -20.98
CA VAL A 212 -14.03 15.88 -19.64
C VAL A 212 -14.07 14.35 -19.74
N LEU A 213 -15.04 13.80 -20.47
CA LEU A 213 -15.16 12.36 -20.67
C LEU A 213 -14.00 11.78 -21.50
N ALA A 214 -13.55 12.49 -22.55
CA ALA A 214 -12.39 12.06 -23.33
C ALA A 214 -11.14 11.92 -22.46
N LYS A 215 -10.92 12.87 -21.54
CA LYS A 215 -9.81 12.79 -20.58
C LYS A 215 -9.92 11.58 -19.65
N GLU A 216 -11.11 11.24 -19.16
CA GLU A 216 -11.29 10.05 -18.32
C GLU A 216 -10.94 8.75 -19.05
N GLN A 217 -11.27 8.64 -20.34
CA GLN A 217 -10.88 7.48 -21.16
C GLN A 217 -9.37 7.36 -21.30
N GLU A 218 -8.67 8.47 -21.49
CA GLU A 218 -7.20 8.50 -21.53
C GLU A 218 -6.58 8.13 -20.18
N ASP A 219 -7.11 8.69 -19.09
CA ASP A 219 -6.60 8.47 -17.73
C ASP A 219 -6.88 7.04 -17.24
N GLN A 220 -7.88 6.35 -17.81
CA GLN A 220 -8.21 4.95 -17.48
C GLN A 220 -7.15 3.97 -17.98
N ILE A 221 -6.52 4.27 -19.12
CA ILE A 221 -5.45 3.46 -19.70
C ILE A 221 -4.19 3.63 -18.85
N GLY A 222 -3.74 2.53 -18.27
CA GLY A 222 -2.57 2.49 -17.40
C GLY A 222 -1.28 2.83 -18.11
N ARG A 223 -0.41 3.55 -17.42
CA ARG A 223 0.97 3.76 -17.84
C ARG A 223 1.92 3.04 -16.88
N GLY A 224 2.92 2.33 -17.42
CA GLY A 224 3.91 1.61 -16.63
C GLY A 224 3.30 0.44 -15.85
N SER A 225 3.66 0.30 -14.58
CA SER A 225 3.25 -0.82 -13.71
C SER A 225 1.84 -0.70 -13.14
N ARG A 226 1.13 0.44 -13.33
CA ARG A 226 -0.25 0.61 -12.84
C ARG A 226 -1.22 -0.37 -13.49
N GLY A 227 -1.09 -0.57 -14.81
CA GLY A 227 -2.10 -1.25 -15.63
C GLY A 227 -3.41 -0.47 -15.77
N ASP A 228 -4.26 -0.92 -16.68
CA ASP A 228 -5.57 -0.33 -16.95
C ASP A 228 -6.54 -0.53 -15.79
N VAL A 229 -7.41 0.44 -15.57
CA VAL A 229 -8.50 0.29 -14.61
C VAL A 229 -9.71 -0.33 -15.31
N THR A 230 -9.93 -1.62 -15.07
CA THR A 230 -11.00 -2.39 -15.74
C THR A 230 -12.11 -2.85 -14.79
N ILE A 231 -11.93 -2.67 -13.48
CA ILE A 231 -12.84 -3.12 -12.44
C ILE A 231 -13.16 -1.95 -11.52
N LEU A 232 -14.44 -1.81 -11.12
CA LEU A 232 -14.88 -0.80 -10.16
C LEU A 232 -15.46 -1.43 -8.88
N PRO A 233 -15.35 -0.75 -7.73
CA PRO A 233 -14.48 0.42 -7.50
C PRO A 233 -12.99 0.02 -7.49
N THR A 234 -12.11 0.92 -7.92
CA THR A 234 -10.65 0.73 -7.82
C THR A 234 -10.02 1.96 -7.18
N LEU A 235 -9.18 1.76 -6.18
CA LEU A 235 -8.36 2.82 -5.59
C LEU A 235 -6.95 2.72 -6.18
N VAL A 236 -6.37 3.85 -6.58
CA VAL A 236 -4.96 3.94 -6.99
C VAL A 236 -4.26 4.84 -5.98
N ILE A 237 -3.08 4.45 -5.52
CA ILE A 237 -2.26 5.25 -4.61
C ILE A 237 -0.86 5.32 -5.22
N ASN A 238 -0.31 6.53 -5.40
CA ASN A 238 1.01 6.78 -6.00
C ASN A 238 1.24 5.95 -7.29
N ASN A 239 0.24 5.98 -8.19
CA ASN A 239 0.23 5.26 -9.48
C ASN A 239 0.27 3.71 -9.37
N VAL A 240 -0.15 3.13 -8.24
CA VAL A 240 -0.30 1.68 -8.05
C VAL A 240 -1.73 1.34 -7.64
N GLN A 241 -2.33 0.36 -8.31
CA GLN A 241 -3.69 -0.09 -7.96
C GLN A 241 -3.69 -0.83 -6.61
N TYR A 242 -4.51 -0.34 -5.69
CA TYR A 242 -4.76 -0.99 -4.41
C TYR A 242 -5.64 -2.23 -4.59
N ARG A 243 -5.17 -3.38 -4.11
CA ARG A 243 -5.86 -4.68 -4.26
C ARG A 243 -6.42 -5.23 -2.93
N GLY A 244 -6.72 -4.35 -1.97
CA GLY A 244 -7.33 -4.71 -0.69
C GLY A 244 -8.83 -4.40 -0.60
N LYS A 245 -9.41 -4.62 0.59
CA LYS A 245 -10.80 -4.27 0.85
C LYS A 245 -10.97 -2.76 0.93
N LEU A 246 -12.07 -2.25 0.36
CA LEU A 246 -12.42 -0.84 0.40
C LEU A 246 -13.01 -0.45 1.77
N GLU A 247 -12.23 -0.60 2.83
CA GLU A 247 -12.62 -0.28 4.21
C GLU A 247 -11.83 0.95 4.70
N ARG A 248 -12.48 1.81 5.48
CA ARG A 248 -11.89 3.05 6.03
C ARG A 248 -10.48 2.84 6.60
N THR A 249 -10.30 1.87 7.50
CA THR A 249 -9.02 1.64 8.20
C THR A 249 -7.98 1.01 7.28
N ALA A 250 -8.40 0.10 6.39
CA ALA A 250 -7.51 -0.58 5.46
C ALA A 250 -6.95 0.39 4.41
N VAL A 251 -7.82 1.23 3.86
CA VAL A 251 -7.45 2.28 2.90
C VAL A 251 -6.60 3.35 3.57
N LEU A 252 -6.95 3.80 4.77
CA LEU A 252 -6.13 4.78 5.48
C LEU A 252 -4.71 4.26 5.72
N LYS A 253 -4.54 3.00 6.15
CA LYS A 253 -3.20 2.39 6.29
C LYS A 253 -2.46 2.33 4.95
N ALA A 254 -3.15 2.06 3.84
CA ALA A 254 -2.54 2.03 2.51
C ALA A 254 -2.09 3.43 2.04
N VAL A 255 -2.91 4.46 2.27
CA VAL A 255 -2.56 5.85 1.98
C VAL A 255 -1.41 6.31 2.89
N CYS A 256 -1.44 5.97 4.19
CA CYS A 256 -0.37 6.26 5.13
C CYS A 256 0.96 5.58 4.74
N ALA A 257 0.91 4.39 4.13
CA ALA A 257 2.09 3.73 3.57
C ALA A 257 2.69 4.50 2.38
N GLY A 258 1.90 5.31 1.68
CA GLY A 258 2.37 6.12 0.56
C GLY A 258 3.25 7.31 0.97
N PHE A 259 3.30 7.66 2.26
CA PHE A 259 4.16 8.75 2.73
C PHE A 259 5.59 8.27 2.94
N LYS A 260 6.54 9.16 2.66
CA LYS A 260 7.93 8.99 3.05
C LYS A 260 8.05 8.96 4.58
N GLU A 261 8.88 8.06 5.09
CA GLU A 261 9.07 7.89 6.54
C GLU A 261 9.49 9.21 7.21
N GLY A 262 8.81 9.54 8.32
CA GLY A 262 9.01 10.75 9.10
C GLY A 262 8.27 11.99 8.60
N THR A 263 7.51 11.89 7.50
CA THR A 263 6.68 12.98 6.92
C THR A 263 5.18 12.75 7.08
N GLU A 264 4.81 11.65 7.74
CA GLU A 264 3.42 11.23 7.86
C GLU A 264 2.61 12.22 8.70
N PRO A 265 1.37 12.54 8.30
CA PRO A 265 0.50 13.39 9.08
C PRO A 265 0.04 12.69 10.37
N ARG A 266 -0.36 13.46 11.38
CA ARG A 266 -0.83 12.91 12.68
C ARG A 266 -1.95 11.89 12.57
N VAL A 267 -2.78 11.97 11.52
CA VAL A 267 -3.85 10.99 11.27
C VAL A 267 -3.30 9.57 11.04
N CYS A 268 -2.07 9.47 10.53
CA CYS A 268 -1.36 8.21 10.31
C CYS A 268 -0.64 7.69 11.55
N LEU A 269 -0.43 8.52 12.57
CA LEU A 269 0.28 8.20 13.82
C LEU A 269 -0.71 8.03 15.00
N SER A 270 -1.86 7.44 14.69
CA SER A 270 -2.88 7.13 15.69
C SER A 270 -2.85 5.64 16.02
N ASN A 271 -3.20 5.30 17.25
CA ASN A 271 -3.17 3.92 17.77
C ASN A 271 -4.05 2.93 16.97
N ASP A 272 -5.04 3.41 16.21
CA ASP A 272 -5.87 2.56 15.34
C ASP A 272 -5.13 2.18 14.04
N ILE A 273 -4.11 2.96 13.68
CA ILE A 273 -3.41 2.94 12.40
C ILE A 273 -2.02 2.33 12.52
N GLU A 274 -1.24 2.70 13.53
CA GLU A 274 0.09 2.16 13.80
C GLU A 274 0.26 1.81 15.29
N THR A 275 1.45 1.33 15.68
CA THR A 275 1.78 1.03 17.07
C THR A 275 2.96 1.88 17.50
N ASN A 276 2.70 2.91 18.31
CA ASN A 276 3.75 3.83 18.73
C ASN A 276 4.79 3.17 19.65
N GLU A 277 5.95 2.82 19.12
CA GLU A 277 6.99 2.16 19.90
C GLU A 277 7.73 3.13 20.83
N CYS A 278 7.60 4.45 20.63
CA CYS A 278 8.14 5.44 21.55
C CYS A 278 7.48 5.38 22.94
N LEU A 279 6.25 4.88 23.05
CA LEU A 279 5.60 4.67 24.36
C LEU A 279 6.27 3.58 25.20
N HIS A 280 6.99 2.65 24.57
CA HIS A 280 7.62 1.52 25.23
C HIS A 280 9.13 1.68 25.30
N ARG A 281 9.65 1.99 26.51
CA ARG A 281 11.09 2.25 26.74
C ARG A 281 11.67 3.30 25.76
N ASN A 282 10.86 4.29 25.39
CA ASN A 282 11.24 5.34 24.43
C ASN A 282 11.69 4.78 23.07
N GLY A 283 11.15 3.64 22.65
CA GLY A 283 11.60 2.92 21.45
C GLY A 283 13.05 2.42 21.53
N GLY A 284 13.72 2.51 22.68
CA GLY A 284 15.17 2.33 22.79
C GLY A 284 15.98 3.54 22.33
N CYS A 285 15.34 4.67 22.00
CA CYS A 285 16.01 5.93 21.71
C CYS A 285 16.39 6.66 23.00
N TRP A 286 17.33 7.60 22.90
CA TRP A 286 17.74 8.45 24.01
C TRP A 286 16.59 9.36 24.49
N ARG A 287 16.53 9.58 25.81
CA ARG A 287 15.63 10.54 26.47
C ARG A 287 16.32 11.15 27.67
N ASP A 288 16.22 12.46 27.81
CA ASP A 288 16.56 13.16 29.04
C ASP A 288 15.36 13.14 29.98
N GLU A 289 15.48 12.45 31.12
CA GLU A 289 14.43 12.35 32.13
C GLU A 289 14.14 13.69 32.83
N LYS A 290 15.10 14.63 32.87
CA LYS A 290 14.94 15.91 33.59
C LYS A 290 14.17 16.93 32.76
N THR A 291 14.49 17.02 31.47
CA THR A 291 13.88 17.98 30.55
C THR A 291 12.75 17.38 29.71
N ASN A 292 12.56 16.06 29.81
CA ASN A 292 11.63 15.28 29.00
C ASN A 292 11.88 15.39 27.49
N VAL A 293 13.10 15.77 27.09
CA VAL A 293 13.51 15.83 25.69
C VAL A 293 13.81 14.41 25.22
N THR A 294 13.22 14.01 24.09
CA THR A 294 13.36 12.66 23.54
C THR A 294 13.88 12.71 22.10
N ALA A 295 14.70 11.72 21.75
CA ALA A 295 15.11 11.46 20.38
C ALA A 295 14.17 10.47 19.66
N CYS A 296 13.14 9.94 20.34
CA CYS A 296 12.21 9.03 19.69
C CYS A 296 11.19 9.81 18.88
N LYS A 297 11.24 9.65 17.56
CA LYS A 297 10.23 10.13 16.63
C LYS A 297 9.44 8.95 16.10
N ASP A 298 8.15 8.97 16.39
CA ASP A 298 7.19 7.99 15.92
C ASP A 298 6.95 8.15 14.41
N THR A 299 6.82 7.04 13.69
CA THR A 299 6.59 6.97 12.24
C THR A 299 5.55 5.90 11.93
N PHE A 300 4.95 5.92 10.73
CA PHE A 300 3.97 4.90 10.36
C PHE A 300 4.59 3.50 10.21
N ARG A 301 5.91 3.45 9.98
CA ARG A 301 6.72 2.23 9.87
C ARG A 301 7.38 1.83 11.20
N GLY A 302 7.06 2.53 12.27
CA GLY A 302 7.53 2.26 13.61
C GLY A 302 8.14 3.50 14.23
N ARG A 303 9.46 3.53 14.40
CA ARG A 303 10.12 4.70 15.01
C ARG A 303 11.54 4.93 14.54
N VAL A 304 11.90 6.21 14.45
CA VAL A 304 13.24 6.70 14.16
C VAL A 304 13.83 7.36 15.42
N CYS A 305 15.11 7.09 15.69
CA CYS A 305 15.84 7.80 16.73
C CYS A 305 16.57 9.00 16.10
N GLU A 306 16.01 10.20 16.24
CA GLU A 306 16.57 11.45 15.72
C GLU A 306 16.69 12.48 16.85
N CYS A 307 17.90 12.99 17.09
CA CYS A 307 18.12 13.97 18.16
C CYS A 307 17.40 15.29 17.81
N PRO A 308 16.57 15.85 18.72
CA PRO A 308 15.74 17.00 18.41
C PRO A 308 16.54 18.32 18.46
N VAL A 309 15.90 19.39 17.97
CA VAL A 309 16.36 20.77 18.20
C VAL A 309 15.39 21.44 19.16
N VAL A 310 15.86 21.76 20.36
CA VAL A 310 15.01 22.35 21.41
C VAL A 310 15.60 23.68 21.84
N ASN A 311 14.83 24.77 21.74
CA ASN A 311 15.26 26.12 22.12
C ASN A 311 16.59 26.57 21.44
N GLY A 312 16.79 26.21 20.16
CA GLY A 312 18.02 26.54 19.42
C GLY A 312 19.26 25.71 19.81
N VAL A 313 19.08 24.69 20.65
CA VAL A 313 20.10 23.71 21.00
C VAL A 313 19.94 22.49 20.09
N GLN A 314 20.94 22.24 19.24
CA GLN A 314 21.01 21.04 18.42
C GLN A 314 21.58 19.90 19.27
N TYR A 315 20.87 18.78 19.35
CA TYR A 315 21.39 17.56 19.94
C TYR A 315 21.99 16.67 18.84
N GLU A 316 23.14 16.03 19.07
CA GLU A 316 23.82 15.13 18.12
C GLU A 316 24.48 13.92 18.82
N GLY A 317 24.74 12.83 18.08
CA GLY A 317 25.55 11.67 18.49
C GLY A 317 24.78 10.51 19.15
N ASP A 318 25.50 9.42 19.45
CA ASP A 318 24.98 8.14 20.01
C ASP A 318 24.59 8.22 21.50
N GLY A 319 23.97 9.34 21.89
CA GLY A 319 23.62 9.70 23.26
C GLY A 319 23.22 11.17 23.44
N CYS A 320 22.74 11.84 22.38
CA CYS A 320 22.29 13.23 22.29
C CYS A 320 22.91 14.18 23.33
N TRP A 321 24.01 14.85 22.97
CA TRP A 321 24.57 15.95 23.77
C TRP A 321 24.18 17.31 23.18
N ALA A 322 23.92 18.27 24.04
CA ALA A 322 23.47 19.62 23.68
C ALA A 322 24.57 20.46 23.04
N ARG A 323 24.31 21.05 21.88
CA ARG A 323 25.20 21.99 21.18
C ARG A 323 24.46 23.32 20.96
N GLN A 324 24.91 24.40 21.59
CA GLN A 324 24.36 25.75 21.39
C GLN A 324 25.07 26.46 20.22
N VAL A 325 24.30 27.10 19.33
CA VAL A 325 24.83 27.93 18.23
C VAL A 325 24.62 29.40 18.58
N TYR A 326 25.68 30.12 18.98
CA TYR A 326 25.68 31.58 19.10
C TYR A 326 26.63 32.18 18.05
N GLY A 327 26.11 33.06 17.19
CA GLY A 327 26.92 34.04 16.45
C GLY A 327 28.09 33.50 15.62
N GLY A 328 27.94 32.34 14.97
CA GLY A 328 28.96 31.81 14.05
C GLY A 328 30.21 31.20 14.69
N GLN A 329 30.29 31.08 16.02
CA GLN A 329 31.37 30.36 16.70
C GLN A 329 30.88 29.07 17.37
N ARG A 330 31.56 27.97 17.06
CA ARG A 330 31.30 26.62 17.57
C ARG A 330 31.95 26.46 18.96
N ARG A 331 31.16 26.29 20.03
CA ARG A 331 31.65 25.83 21.35
C ARG A 331 30.78 24.68 21.88
N LEU A 332 31.43 23.61 22.32
CA LEU A 332 30.83 22.57 23.16
C LEU A 332 30.49 23.19 24.53
N LEU A 333 29.27 22.98 25.01
CA LEU A 333 28.88 23.36 26.36
C LEU A 333 29.06 22.13 27.26
N ASP A 334 30.10 22.14 28.09
CA ASP A 334 30.51 20.99 28.95
C ASP A 334 29.53 20.66 30.09
N THR A 335 28.32 21.20 30.11
CA THR A 335 27.41 21.08 31.27
C THR A 335 26.66 19.75 31.37
N ALA A 336 27.00 18.73 30.57
CA ALA A 336 26.43 17.37 30.68
C ALA A 336 27.48 16.24 30.69
N LEU A 337 28.77 16.54 30.87
CA LEU A 337 29.84 15.55 30.67
C LEU A 337 30.21 14.69 31.89
N THR A 338 29.43 14.70 32.97
CA THR A 338 29.66 13.79 34.11
C THR A 338 28.69 12.61 34.05
N GLY A 339 28.95 11.61 33.20
CA GLY A 339 28.09 10.42 33.18
C GLY A 339 28.44 9.28 32.22
N CYS A 340 29.26 9.51 31.18
CA CYS A 340 29.57 8.46 30.22
C CYS A 340 30.40 7.33 30.88
N ARG A 341 29.82 6.12 30.96
CA ARG A 341 30.55 4.87 31.27
C ARG A 341 30.44 3.95 30.06
N CYS A 342 31.54 3.30 29.69
CA CYS A 342 31.51 2.31 28.62
C CYS A 342 30.58 1.13 29.00
N PRO A 343 29.88 0.51 28.02
CA PRO A 343 29.06 -0.68 28.25
C PRO A 343 29.87 -1.83 28.88
N PRO A 344 29.22 -2.78 29.58
CA PRO A 344 29.91 -3.95 30.12
C PRO A 344 30.71 -4.68 29.03
N GLY A 345 32.04 -4.81 29.22
CA GLY A 345 32.95 -5.45 28.26
C GLY A 345 33.86 -4.49 27.47
N PHE A 346 33.72 -3.18 27.67
CA PHE A 346 34.54 -2.15 27.04
C PHE A 346 35.21 -1.26 28.09
N GLN A 347 36.45 -0.85 27.85
CA GLN A 347 37.22 0.03 28.73
C GLN A 347 37.56 1.34 28.02
N GLY A 348 37.37 2.47 28.69
CA GLY A 348 37.55 3.79 28.09
C GLY A 348 37.04 4.93 28.97
N ASP A 349 37.22 6.16 28.49
CA ASP A 349 36.77 7.40 29.14
C ASP A 349 35.28 7.71 28.88
N GLY A 350 34.54 6.76 28.30
CA GLY A 350 33.16 6.94 27.89
C GLY A 350 32.99 7.64 26.53
N HIS A 351 34.06 8.23 25.97
CA HIS A 351 34.10 8.82 24.63
C HIS A 351 34.83 7.91 23.62
N LYS A 352 35.85 7.19 24.09
CA LYS A 352 36.61 6.21 23.32
C LYS A 352 36.62 4.89 24.09
N CYS A 353 35.68 4.02 23.76
CA CYS A 353 35.54 2.72 24.37
C CYS A 353 36.28 1.67 23.52
N GLU A 354 37.36 1.12 24.04
CA GLU A 354 38.06 0.00 23.42
C GLU A 354 37.48 -1.30 23.97
N ALA A 355 37.17 -2.24 23.08
CA ALA A 355 36.74 -3.57 23.49
C ALA A 355 37.84 -4.19 24.36
N ASN A 356 37.48 -4.77 25.50
CA ASN A 356 38.44 -5.58 26.23
C ASN A 356 38.95 -6.66 25.28
N SER A 357 40.24 -6.61 24.94
CA SER A 357 40.83 -7.65 24.10
C SER A 357 40.58 -8.97 24.82
N MET A 358 39.78 -9.82 24.21
CA MET A 358 39.51 -11.16 24.71
C MET A 358 40.85 -11.82 25.01
N SER A 359 41.02 -12.28 26.25
CA SER A 359 42.27 -12.88 26.75
C SER A 359 42.91 -13.75 25.68
N ARG A 360 44.24 -13.68 25.50
CA ARG A 360 44.99 -14.50 24.52
C ARG A 360 44.55 -15.96 24.50
N PHE A 361 44.08 -16.48 25.64
CA PHE A 361 43.51 -17.81 25.82
C PHE A 361 42.21 -18.08 25.03
N GLY A 362 41.30 -17.10 24.92
CA GLY A 362 40.05 -17.21 24.15
C GLY A 362 40.28 -17.20 22.63
N TRP A 363 41.32 -16.50 22.16
CA TRP A 363 41.68 -16.51 20.74
C TRP A 363 42.25 -17.88 20.30
N PHE A 364 42.99 -18.57 21.17
CA PHE A 364 43.43 -19.94 20.91
C PHE A 364 42.26 -20.93 20.83
N ILE A 365 41.27 -20.82 21.71
CA ILE A 365 40.11 -21.72 21.69
C ILE A 365 39.26 -21.51 20.42
N THR A 366 39.03 -20.26 20.02
CA THR A 366 38.27 -19.96 18.81
C THR A 366 38.96 -20.47 17.54
N ILE A 367 40.28 -20.30 17.41
CA ILE A 367 41.04 -20.86 16.28
C ILE A 367 40.99 -22.39 16.25
N LEU A 368 41.09 -23.05 17.42
CA LEU A 368 40.96 -24.51 17.51
C LEU A 368 39.59 -25.01 17.07
N VAL A 369 38.52 -24.36 17.53
CA VAL A 369 37.14 -24.73 17.16
C VAL A 369 36.90 -24.52 15.67
N VAL A 370 37.33 -23.39 15.10
CA VAL A 370 37.17 -23.10 13.67
C VAL A 370 37.97 -24.11 12.82
N SER A 371 39.19 -24.48 13.24
CA SER A 371 39.98 -25.49 12.54
C SER A 371 39.33 -26.87 12.58
N CYS A 372 38.72 -27.26 13.70
CA CYS A 372 37.98 -28.51 13.80
C CYS A 372 36.73 -28.51 12.91
N VAL A 373 35.96 -27.42 12.91
CA VAL A 373 34.76 -27.28 12.06
C VAL A 373 35.13 -27.32 10.57
N ALA A 374 36.21 -26.64 10.18
CA ALA A 374 36.71 -26.69 8.81
C ALA A 374 37.16 -28.11 8.42
N GLY A 375 37.85 -28.83 9.31
CA GLY A 375 38.25 -30.21 9.08
C GLY A 375 37.06 -31.16 8.88
N VAL A 376 36.01 -31.03 9.71
CA VAL A 376 34.77 -31.82 9.57
C VAL A 376 34.03 -31.44 8.28
N GLY A 377 33.99 -30.16 7.92
CA GLY A 377 33.38 -29.69 6.68
C GLY A 377 34.08 -30.23 5.43
N ILE A 378 35.42 -30.23 5.41
CA ILE A 378 36.20 -30.78 4.29
C ILE A 378 36.02 -32.30 4.19
N ALA A 379 36.07 -33.03 5.31
CA ALA A 379 35.85 -34.47 5.32
C ALA A 379 34.41 -34.82 4.86
N GLY A 380 33.41 -34.06 5.31
CA GLY A 380 32.02 -34.20 4.90
C GLY A 380 31.81 -33.89 3.42
N TYR A 381 32.44 -32.84 2.89
CA TYR A 381 32.38 -32.49 1.47
C TYR A 381 33.03 -33.56 0.59
N VAL A 382 34.19 -34.09 1.00
CA VAL A 382 34.86 -35.19 0.29
C VAL A 382 34.00 -36.46 0.33
N PHE A 383 33.39 -36.80 1.47
CA PHE A 383 32.45 -37.92 1.59
C PHE A 383 31.20 -37.74 0.74
N TYR A 384 30.60 -36.54 0.72
CA TYR A 384 29.47 -36.20 -0.13
C TYR A 384 29.81 -36.40 -1.62
N LYS A 385 30.97 -35.85 -2.05
CA LYS A 385 31.41 -35.92 -3.44
C LYS A 385 31.78 -37.33 -3.90
N TYR A 386 32.36 -38.16 -3.04
CA TYR A 386 32.80 -39.51 -3.40
C TYR A 386 31.78 -40.63 -3.11
N ARG A 387 30.80 -40.42 -2.21
CA ARG A 387 29.94 -41.50 -1.70
C ARG A 387 28.45 -41.28 -1.89
N LEU A 388 27.97 -40.02 -1.92
CA LEU A 388 26.55 -39.69 -2.11
C LEU A 388 26.21 -39.32 -3.56
N ARG A 389 27.15 -38.74 -4.32
CA ARG A 389 26.93 -38.45 -5.74
C ARG A 389 26.67 -39.71 -6.59
N SER A 390 27.17 -40.88 -6.18
CA SER A 390 26.87 -42.15 -6.86
C SER A 390 25.53 -42.79 -6.46
N TYR A 391 24.85 -42.27 -5.43
CA TYR A 391 23.57 -42.81 -4.94
C TYR A 391 22.36 -41.98 -5.42
N MET A 392 22.54 -40.70 -5.77
CA MET A 392 21.42 -39.83 -6.20
C MET A 392 20.98 -40.03 -7.66
N ASP A 393 21.79 -40.63 -8.53
CA ASP A 393 21.39 -40.86 -9.93
C ASP A 393 20.49 -42.10 -10.10
N SER A 394 20.51 -43.06 -9.16
CA SER A 394 19.67 -44.27 -9.25
C SER A 394 18.34 -44.16 -8.51
N GLU A 395 18.24 -43.37 -7.44
CA GLU A 395 17.02 -43.31 -6.61
C GLU A 395 16.06 -42.17 -6.98
N ILE A 396 16.50 -41.14 -7.72
CA ILE A 396 15.58 -40.11 -8.26
C ILE A 396 14.87 -40.59 -9.54
N MET A 397 15.48 -41.48 -10.32
CA MET A 397 14.85 -42.08 -11.50
C MET A 397 13.72 -43.08 -11.15
N ALA A 398 13.68 -43.60 -9.92
CA ALA A 398 12.65 -44.53 -9.48
C ALA A 398 11.37 -43.85 -8.94
N ILE A 399 11.46 -42.61 -8.44
CA ILE A 399 10.30 -41.87 -7.90
C ILE A 399 9.59 -41.06 -8.99
N MET A 400 10.28 -40.64 -10.05
CA MET A 400 9.65 -39.93 -11.18
C MET A 400 8.89 -40.83 -12.17
N SER A 401 9.02 -42.17 -12.10
CA SER A 401 8.28 -43.08 -12.97
C SER A 401 6.83 -43.35 -12.52
N GLN A 402 6.40 -42.80 -11.37
CA GLN A 402 5.02 -42.96 -10.87
C GLN A 402 4.07 -41.81 -11.25
N TYR A 403 4.55 -40.72 -11.84
CA TYR A 403 3.71 -39.56 -12.21
C TYR A 403 3.64 -39.23 -13.70
N MET A 404 4.25 -40.04 -14.57
CA MET A 404 4.04 -39.94 -16.03
C MET A 404 4.32 -41.28 -16.73
N PRO A 405 3.28 -42.05 -17.12
CA PRO A 405 3.43 -43.08 -18.14
C PRO A 405 3.45 -42.36 -19.50
N LEU A 406 4.62 -42.26 -20.11
CA LEU A 406 4.68 -41.95 -21.53
C LEU A 406 4.37 -43.24 -22.29
N ASP A 407 3.13 -43.36 -22.76
CA ASP A 407 2.77 -44.36 -23.76
C ASP A 407 3.55 -44.05 -25.04
N SER A 408 4.55 -44.88 -25.33
CA SER A 408 5.20 -44.93 -26.63
C SER A 408 4.89 -46.27 -27.28
N GLN A 409 3.93 -46.32 -28.20
CA GLN A 409 4.01 -47.18 -29.39
C GLN A 409 3.18 -46.59 -30.56
N ASN A 410 3.91 -46.28 -31.63
CA ASN A 410 3.61 -46.51 -33.04
C ASN A 410 2.18 -46.24 -33.57
N ASN A 411 2.08 -45.25 -34.46
CA ASN A 411 1.45 -45.49 -35.76
C ASN A 411 2.08 -44.63 -36.86
N GLU A 412 1.94 -45.14 -38.07
CA GLU A 412 2.85 -45.05 -39.21
C GLU A 412 2.88 -43.71 -39.96
N ASN A 413 3.96 -43.60 -40.74
CA ASN A 413 4.19 -42.67 -41.83
C ASN A 413 3.02 -42.60 -42.84
N GLN A 414 2.65 -41.38 -43.27
CA GLN A 414 2.49 -41.09 -44.70
C GLN A 414 2.45 -39.57 -44.98
N PRO A 415 3.19 -39.05 -45.99
CA PRO A 415 3.11 -37.66 -46.43
C PRO A 415 2.25 -37.50 -47.69
N LEU A 416 1.66 -36.29 -47.88
CA LEU A 416 1.36 -35.58 -49.15
C LEU A 416 0.11 -34.70 -48.98
N ARG A 417 0.21 -33.37 -49.08
CA ARG A 417 0.15 -32.59 -50.33
C ARG A 417 -0.08 -31.09 -50.03
N GLN A 418 0.72 -30.28 -50.72
CA GLN A 418 0.41 -28.92 -51.14
C GLN A 418 -1.03 -28.80 -51.68
N HIS A 419 -1.68 -27.69 -51.37
CA HIS A 419 -2.60 -27.08 -52.33
C HIS A 419 -2.37 -25.57 -52.36
N ASP A 420 -2.12 -25.12 -53.58
CA ASP A 420 -1.79 -23.77 -53.98
C ASP A 420 -2.95 -22.78 -53.78
N SER A 421 -2.55 -21.53 -53.62
CA SER A 421 -3.28 -20.31 -53.97
C SER A 421 -3.66 -20.28 -55.46
N GLU A 422 -4.91 -19.92 -55.78
CA GLU A 422 -5.27 -19.02 -56.88
C GLU A 422 -6.76 -18.64 -56.89
N ALA A 423 -6.99 -17.38 -57.29
CA ALA A 423 -8.22 -16.69 -57.74
C ALA A 423 -9.27 -16.25 -56.69
#